data_AF-A0A5N5PWY7-F1
#
_entry.id   AF-A0A5N5PWY7-F1
#
_cell.length_a   1.000
_cell.length_b   1.000
_cell.length_c   1.000
_cell.angle_alpha   90.00
_cell.angle_beta   90.00
_cell.angle_gamma   90.00
#
_symmetry.space_group_name_H-M   'P 1'
#
loop_
_entity.id
_entity.type
_entity.pdbx_description
1 polymer ?
#
loop_
_entity_poly.entity_id
_entity_poly.type
_entity_poly.pdbx_seq_one_letter_code
_entity_poly.pdbx_strand_id
1 'polypeptide(L)'
;MVAFALRSLFSFANHEAVLAKHGRVTEKVGDVFRKCLFTSLEEHGGCIADSAARGLDPSGSEDDGWLFAKCDLSRPSPPEQIS
;
A
#
# COMPACT_ATOMS: atom_id res chain seq x y z
N MET A 1 -3.18 9.19 11.07
CA MET A 1 -3.86 8.83 9.82
C MET A 1 -3.43 7.43 9.47
N VAL A 2 -4.38 6.58 9.06
CA VAL A 2 -4.10 5.27 8.47
C VAL A 2 -4.54 5.35 7.02
N ALA A 3 -3.70 4.88 6.10
CA ALA A 3 -3.99 4.83 4.68
C ALA A 3 -3.75 3.43 4.12
N PHE A 4 -4.70 2.94 3.32
CA PHE A 4 -4.56 1.69 2.59
C PHE A 4 -4.52 1.95 1.09
N ALA A 5 -3.55 1.37 0.40
CA ALA A 5 -3.47 1.41 -1.06
C ALA A 5 -3.39 0.02 -1.65
N LEU A 6 -4.09 -0.18 -2.77
CA LEU A 6 -4.03 -1.42 -3.53
C LEU A 6 -2.61 -1.63 -4.04
N ARG A 7 -2.06 -2.81 -3.75
CA ARG A 7 -0.65 -3.14 -3.99
C ARG A 7 -0.27 -3.05 -5.46
N SER A 8 -1.14 -3.57 -6.33
CA SER A 8 -0.99 -3.62 -7.79
C SER A 8 -1.17 -2.26 -8.45
N LEU A 9 -2.13 -1.46 -7.99
CA LEU A 9 -2.56 -0.24 -8.68
C LEU A 9 -1.82 1.02 -8.21
N PHE A 10 -1.40 1.09 -6.94
CA PHE A 10 -0.90 2.34 -6.36
C PHE A 10 0.49 2.16 -5.76
N SER A 11 1.38 3.11 -6.04
CA SER A 11 2.65 3.23 -5.34
C SER A 11 2.52 4.40 -4.39
N PHE A 12 2.76 4.17 -3.10
CA PHE A 12 2.88 5.22 -2.11
C PHE A 12 4.25 5.92 -2.15
N ALA A 13 5.02 5.74 -3.21
CA ALA A 13 6.29 6.45 -3.39
C ALA A 13 6.09 7.96 -3.19
N ASN A 14 6.88 8.55 -2.30
CA ASN A 14 6.97 9.98 -1.99
C ASN A 14 5.91 10.61 -1.08
N HIS A 15 4.80 9.94 -0.74
CA HIS A 15 3.82 10.55 0.17
C HIS A 15 4.38 10.72 1.60
N GLU A 16 5.24 9.79 2.05
CA GLU A 16 5.95 9.88 3.34
C GLU A 16 6.81 11.15 3.41
N ALA A 17 7.51 11.49 2.31
CA ALA A 17 8.33 12.69 2.23
C ALA A 17 7.48 13.98 2.27
N VAL A 18 6.27 13.96 1.70
CA VAL A 18 5.32 15.07 1.82
C VAL A 18 4.83 15.19 3.27
N LEU A 19 4.42 14.08 3.89
CA LEU A 19 3.94 14.08 5.28
C LEU A 19 5.04 14.49 6.28
N ALA A 20 6.29 14.13 6.01
CA ALA A 20 7.45 14.54 6.80
C ALA A 20 7.63 16.06 6.84
N LYS A 21 7.42 16.75 5.71
CA LYS A 21 7.45 18.23 5.65
C LYS A 21 6.37 18.89 6.52
N HIS A 22 5.34 18.15 6.92
CA HIS A 22 4.27 18.60 7.80
C HIS A 22 4.40 18.03 9.23
N GLY A 23 5.61 17.65 9.64
CA GLY A 23 5.89 17.22 11.01
C GLY A 23 5.26 15.87 11.36
N ARG A 24 5.24 14.94 10.41
CA ARG A 24 4.71 13.59 10.61
C ARG A 24 5.74 12.52 10.35
N VAL A 25 5.68 11.44 11.13
CA VAL A 25 6.42 10.21 10.89
C VAL A 25 5.45 9.17 10.36
N THR A 26 5.80 8.54 9.24
CA THR A 26 4.97 7.53 8.58
C THR A 26 5.74 6.23 8.51
N GLU A 27 5.09 5.14 8.92
CA GLU A 27 5.65 3.79 8.87
C GLU A 27 4.74 2.85 8.09
N LYS A 28 5.34 1.89 7.39
CA LYS A 28 4.63 0.76 6.79
C LYS A 28 4.25 -0.22 7.88
N VAL A 29 2.98 -0.62 7.93
CA VAL A 29 2.47 -1.55 8.93
C VAL A 29 2.21 -2.89 8.26
N GLY A 30 2.94 -3.92 8.66
CA GLY A 30 2.86 -5.25 8.05
C GLY A 30 3.30 -5.26 6.58
N ASP A 31 3.11 -6.42 5.93
CA ASP A 31 3.49 -6.58 4.51
C ASP A 31 2.35 -6.20 3.57
N VAL A 32 1.26 -6.98 3.62
CA VAL A 32 0.06 -6.82 2.79
C VAL A 32 -1.17 -7.37 3.52
N PHE A 33 -2.34 -6.79 3.26
CA PHE A 33 -3.62 -7.20 3.85
C PHE A 33 -4.60 -7.63 2.77
N ARG A 34 -5.29 -8.75 3.00
CA ARG A 34 -6.43 -9.18 2.18
C ARG A 34 -7.59 -8.22 2.38
N LYS A 35 -8.11 -7.64 1.29
CA LYS A 35 -9.22 -6.68 1.34
C LYS A 35 -10.55 -7.33 0.98
N CYS A 36 -10.65 -7.89 -0.23
CA CYS A 36 -11.86 -8.51 -0.75
C CYS A 36 -11.54 -9.43 -1.93
N LEU A 37 -12.50 -10.25 -2.36
CA LEU A 37 -12.44 -10.99 -3.61
C LEU A 37 -12.70 -10.04 -4.80
N PHE A 38 -12.17 -10.37 -5.98
CA PHE A 38 -12.58 -9.70 -7.22
C PHE A 38 -14.03 -10.02 -7.57
N THR A 39 -14.72 -9.06 -8.20
CA THR A 39 -16.12 -9.24 -8.60
C THR A 39 -16.27 -9.70 -10.05
N SER A 40 -15.19 -9.63 -10.83
CA SER A 40 -15.13 -10.11 -12.20
C SER A 40 -13.74 -10.63 -12.60
N LEU A 41 -13.72 -11.46 -13.65
CA LEU A 41 -12.47 -11.94 -14.26
C LEU A 41 -11.68 -10.82 -14.95
N GLU A 42 -12.37 -9.77 -15.43
CA GLU A 42 -11.73 -8.61 -16.06
C GLU A 42 -10.94 -7.80 -15.02
N GLU A 43 -11.56 -7.48 -13.88
CA GLU A 43 -10.88 -6.81 -12.77
C GLU A 43 -9.67 -7.61 -12.26
N HIS A 44 -9.84 -8.93 -12.13
CA HIS A 44 -8.77 -9.82 -11.73
C HIS A 44 -7.61 -9.79 -12.75
N GLY A 45 -7.92 -9.97 -14.04
CA GLY A 45 -6.92 -9.97 -15.11
C GLY A 45 -6.16 -8.65 -15.21
N GLY A 46 -6.86 -7.52 -15.09
CA GLY A 46 -6.23 -6.19 -15.05
C GLY A 46 -5.28 -6.04 -13.86
N CYS A 47 -5.69 -6.50 -12.67
CA CYS A 47 -4.87 -6.45 -11.48
C CYS A 47 -3.57 -7.29 -11.59
N ILE A 48 -3.66 -8.47 -12.22
CA ILE A 48 -2.49 -9.31 -12.51
C ILE A 48 -1.55 -8.62 -13.51
N ALA A 49 -2.10 -8.04 -14.59
CA ALA A 49 -1.31 -7.31 -15.58
C ALA A 49 -0.59 -6.10 -14.96
N ASP A 50 -1.27 -5.33 -14.11
CA ASP A 50 -0.68 -4.19 -13.40
C ASP A 50 0.43 -4.61 -12.42
N SER A 51 0.23 -5.74 -11.74
CA SER A 51 1.25 -6.33 -10.86
C SER A 51 2.52 -6.69 -11.66
N ALA A 52 2.35 -7.37 -12.79
CA ALA A 52 3.45 -7.74 -13.67
C ALA A 52 4.18 -6.52 -14.25
N ALA A 53 3.43 -5.50 -14.70
CA ALA A 53 4.00 -4.25 -15.23
C ALA A 53 4.87 -3.51 -14.19
N ARG A 54 4.67 -3.79 -12.91
CA ARG A 54 5.38 -3.17 -11.78
C ARG A 54 6.42 -4.10 -11.15
N GLY A 55 6.66 -5.28 -11.75
CA GLY A 55 7.61 -6.27 -11.24
C GLY A 55 7.18 -6.90 -9.91
N LEU A 56 5.88 -6.89 -9.59
CA LEU A 56 5.33 -7.57 -8.42
C LEU A 56 4.98 -9.01 -8.78
N ASP A 57 5.36 -9.95 -7.93
CA ASP A 57 4.92 -11.35 -8.04
C ASP A 57 3.50 -11.49 -7.44
N PRO A 58 2.48 -11.83 -8.24
CA PRO A 58 1.11 -12.01 -7.77
C PRO A 58 0.88 -13.38 -7.11
N SER A 59 1.86 -14.28 -7.13
CA SER A 59 1.71 -15.67 -6.68
C SER A 59 1.34 -15.79 -5.20
N GLY A 60 0.31 -16.57 -4.88
CA GLY A 60 -0.24 -16.72 -3.53
C GLY A 60 -0.87 -15.43 -2.98
N SER A 61 -1.28 -14.52 -3.87
CA SER A 61 -1.88 -13.24 -3.54
C SER A 61 -3.01 -12.90 -4.53
N GLU A 62 -2.73 -12.02 -5.50
CA GLU A 62 -3.76 -11.60 -6.45
C GLU A 62 -4.22 -12.75 -7.36
N ASP A 63 -3.36 -13.73 -7.62
CA ASP A 63 -3.68 -14.94 -8.41
C ASP A 63 -4.75 -15.83 -7.78
N ASP A 64 -4.86 -15.83 -6.45
CA ASP A 64 -5.88 -16.54 -5.66
C ASP A 64 -7.24 -15.82 -5.68
N GLY A 65 -7.38 -14.75 -6.48
CA GLY A 65 -8.62 -14.00 -6.65
C GLY A 65 -8.89 -12.97 -5.56
N TRP A 66 -7.89 -12.66 -4.74
CA TRP A 66 -7.98 -11.66 -3.66
C TRP A 66 -7.30 -10.35 -4.05
N LEU A 67 -7.91 -9.25 -3.65
CA LEU A 67 -7.30 -7.93 -3.74
C LEU A 67 -6.51 -7.62 -2.47
N PHE A 68 -5.22 -7.32 -2.62
CA PHE A 68 -4.32 -7.00 -1.51
C PHE A 68 -4.01 -5.50 -1.42
N ALA A 69 -3.84 -5.01 -0.19
CA ALA A 69 -3.50 -3.63 0.10
C ALA A 69 -2.28 -3.52 1.03
N LYS A 70 -1.49 -2.47 0.85
CA LYS A 70 -0.45 -2.02 1.80
C LYS A 70 -1.04 -0.99 2.75
N CYS A 71 -0.55 -0.97 3.99
CA CYS A 71 -1.01 -0.05 5.04
C CYS A 71 0.14 0.86 5.49
N ASP A 72 -0.10 2.16 5.48
CA ASP A 72 0.80 3.16 6.05
C ASP A 72 0.12 3.86 7.24
N LEU A 73 0.85 3.96 8.35
CA LEU A 73 0.44 4.64 9.56
C LEU A 73 1.28 5.88 9.78
N SER A 74 0.62 7.03 9.70
CA SER A 74 1.25 8.34 9.89
C SER A 74 0.82 8.98 11.21
N ARG A 75 1.79 9.29 12.07
CA ARG A 75 1.59 9.95 13.38
C ARG A 75 2.34 11.30 13.42
N PRO A 76 1.92 12.25 14.27
CA PRO A 76 2.73 13.45 14.51
C PRO A 76 4.15 13.07 14.94
N SER A 77 5.14 13.81 14.47
CA SER A 77 6.50 13.70 14.99
C SER A 77 6.50 14.09 16.47
N PRO A 78 7.25 13.37 17.32
CA PRO A 78 7.46 13.83 18.68
C PRO A 78 8.09 15.24 18.65
N PRO A 79 7.79 16.09 19.66
CA PRO A 79 8.45 17.38 19.77
C PRO A 79 9.97 17.18 19.86
N GLU A 80 10.75 18.05 19.20
CA GLU A 80 12.21 18.05 19.33
C GLU A 80 12.59 18.13 20.80
N GLN A 81 13.29 17.11 21.30
CA GLN A 81 13.84 17.16 22.66
C GLN A 81 15.07 18.06 22.61
N ILE A 82 14.92 19.29 23.09
CA ILE A 82 16.03 20.20 23.33
C ILE A 82 16.79 19.62 24.53
N SER A 83 17.98 19.06 24.25
CA SER A 83 18.95 18.66 25.28
C SER A 83 19.85 19.82 25.67
#